data_AF-A0A5E4DDS0-F1
#
_entry.id   AF-A0A5E4DDS0-F1
#
_cell.length_a   1.000
_cell.length_b   1.000
_cell.length_c   1.000
_cell.angle_alpha   90.00
_cell.angle_beta   90.00
_cell.angle_gamma   90.00
#
_symmetry.space_group_name_H-M   'P 1'
#
loop_
_entity.id
_entity.type
_entity.pdbx_description
1 polymer ?
#
loop_
_entity_poly.entity_id
_entity_poly.type
_entity_poly.pdbx_seq_one_letter_code
_entity_poly.pdbx_strand_id
1 'polypeptide(L)' 'MNPVQRPEMFIIGAQPVCSQLPGLSPGQRKLCQLYQEHMAYIGEGAKTGIKECQYQFRQRRWNCSTVDNTSVFGRVMQI' A
#
# COMPACT_ATOMS: atom_id res chain seq x y z
N MET A 1 2.66 8.05 26.98
CA MET A 1 2.83 9.20 26.05
C MET A 1 2.35 8.73 24.68
N ASN A 2 1.40 9.44 24.06
CA ASN A 2 0.73 8.99 22.84
C ASN A 2 1.63 9.17 21.60
N PRO A 3 1.91 8.11 20.83
CA PRO A 3 2.80 8.14 19.66
C PRO A 3 2.27 8.96 18.46
N VAL A 4 1.06 9.51 18.56
CA VAL A 4 0.41 10.32 17.51
C VAL A 4 1.02 11.72 17.38
N GLN A 5 1.77 12.21 18.39
CA GLN A 5 2.16 13.62 18.46
C GLN A 5 3.60 13.95 18.03
N ARG A 6 4.43 12.96 17.63
CA ARG A 6 5.82 13.22 17.20
C ARG A 6 6.25 12.35 16.00
N PRO A 7 6.11 12.84 14.76
CA PRO A 7 6.54 12.11 13.56
C PRO A 7 8.07 11.89 13.51
N GLU A 8 8.87 12.68 14.23
CA GLU A 8 10.33 12.53 14.26
C GLU A 8 10.84 11.27 14.99
N MET A 9 9.97 10.57 15.73
CA MET A 9 10.36 9.33 16.43
C MET A 9 10.42 8.10 15.50
N PHE A 10 9.95 8.22 14.26
CA PHE A 10 10.02 7.14 13.26
C PHE A 10 11.38 7.07 12.54
N ILE A 11 12.25 8.07 12.69
CA ILE A 11 13.47 8.18 11.87
C ILE A 11 14.55 7.13 12.23
N ILE A 12 14.46 6.45 13.38
CA ILE A 12 15.46 5.43 13.78
C ILE A 12 14.95 3.98 13.59
N GLY A 13 13.74 3.78 13.05
CA GLY A 13 13.18 2.42 12.90
C GLY A 13 12.03 2.26 11.90
N ALA A 14 11.71 3.27 11.11
CA ALA A 14 10.73 3.15 10.03
C ALA A 14 11.22 2.09 9.04
N GLN A 15 10.51 0.97 9.01
CA GLN A 15 10.70 -0.13 8.06
C GLN A 15 10.95 0.43 6.64
N PRO A 16 11.81 -0.21 5.83
CA PRO A 16 12.18 0.24 4.48
C PRO A 16 11.04 0.11 3.45
N VAL A 17 9.79 0.34 3.85
CA VAL A 17 8.55 0.20 3.08
C VAL A 17 8.69 0.89 1.72
N CYS A 18 8.99 2.18 1.70
CA CYS A 18 9.03 2.97 0.46
C CYS A 18 10.16 2.57 -0.51
N SER A 19 11.30 2.11 0.02
CA SER A 19 12.43 1.66 -0.80
C SER A 19 12.20 0.27 -1.38
N GLN A 20 11.36 -0.53 -0.72
CA GLN A 20 11.02 -1.89 -1.09
C GLN A 20 9.79 -2.01 -1.98
N LEU A 21 9.01 -0.94 -2.14
CA LEU A 21 7.88 -0.89 -3.07
C LEU A 21 8.39 -0.79 -4.52
N PRO A 22 8.24 -1.85 -5.34
CA PRO A 22 8.62 -1.79 -6.74
C PRO A 22 7.69 -0.86 -7.52
N GLY A 23 8.20 -0.28 -8.61
CA GLY A 23 7.39 0.53 -9.53
C GLY A 23 7.12 1.98 -9.10
N LEU A 24 7.59 2.42 -7.92
CA LEU A 24 7.50 3.84 -7.55
C LEU A 24 8.46 4.69 -8.37
N SER A 25 7.94 5.77 -8.95
CA SER A 25 8.76 6.84 -9.53
C SER A 25 9.57 7.57 -8.44
N PRO A 26 10.65 8.30 -8.79
CA PRO A 26 11.41 9.08 -7.83
C PRO A 26 10.53 10.07 -7.03
N GLY A 27 9.55 10.70 -7.68
CA GLY A 27 8.60 11.62 -7.01
C GLY A 27 7.67 10.89 -6.04
N GLN A 28 7.12 9.73 -6.44
CA GLN A 28 6.28 8.92 -5.55
C GLN A 28 7.06 8.37 -4.35
N ARG A 29 8.33 7.99 -4.54
CA ARG A 29 9.19 7.56 -3.44
C ARG A 29 9.42 8.68 -2.42
N LYS A 30 9.64 9.91 -2.89
CA LYS A 30 9.75 11.08 -2.01
C LYS A 30 8.46 11.33 -1.24
N LEU A 31 7.29 11.23 -1.89
CA LEU A 31 6.00 11.36 -1.21
C LEU A 31 5.76 10.25 -0.19
N CYS A 32 6.09 8.99 -0.53
CA CYS A 32 5.98 7.86 0.39
C CYS A 32 6.84 8.07 1.64
N GLN A 33 8.07 8.55 1.48
CA GLN A 33 8.97 8.83 2.61
C GLN A 33 8.48 10.02 3.44
N LEU A 34 7.89 11.03 2.81
CA LEU A 34 7.35 12.20 3.50
C LEU A 34 6.09 11.90 4.31
N TYR A 35 5.27 10.96 3.84
CA TYR A 35 3.94 10.62 4.38
C TYR A 35 3.84 9.14 4.74
N GLN A 36 4.87 8.57 5.36
CA GLN A 36 4.96 7.12 5.56
C GLN A 36 3.82 6.57 6.43
N GLU A 37 3.32 7.36 7.39
CA GLU A 37 2.17 7.04 8.24
C GLU A 37 0.87 6.83 7.45
N HIS A 38 0.77 7.38 6.24
CA HIS A 38 -0.39 7.19 5.37
C HIS A 38 -0.36 5.86 4.62
N MET A 39 0.81 5.22 4.51
CA MET A 39 1.00 4.05 3.64
C MET A 39 0.19 2.83 4.08
N ALA A 40 -0.07 2.66 5.39
CA ALA A 40 -0.93 1.60 5.90
C ALA A 40 -2.37 1.75 5.38
N TYR A 41 -2.93 2.97 5.45
CA TYR A 41 -4.28 3.26 4.96
C TYR A 41 -4.38 3.18 3.44
N ILE A 42 -3.33 3.58 2.73
CA ILE A 42 -3.23 3.40 1.26
C ILE A 42 -3.28 1.90 0.93
N GLY A 43 -2.56 1.06 1.68
CA GLY A 43 -2.59 -0.39 1.55
C GLY A 43 -3.96 -1.00 1.77
N GLU A 44 -4.66 -0.59 2.83
CA GLU A 44 -6.04 -1.03 3.10
C GLU A 44 -7.04 -0.57 2.04
N GLY A 45 -6.88 0.64 1.51
CA GLY A 45 -7.67 1.13 0.38
C GLY A 45 -7.49 0.27 -0.87
N ALA A 46 -6.24 -0.08 -1.20
CA ALA A 46 -5.94 -0.96 -2.32
C ALA A 46 -6.54 -2.37 -2.12
N LYS A 47 -6.46 -2.93 -0.90
CA LYS A 47 -7.09 -4.21 -0.52
C LYS A 47 -8.59 -4.18 -0.74
N THR A 48 -9.24 -3.12 -0.26
CA THR A 48 -10.68 -2.93 -0.37
C THR A 48 -11.10 -2.82 -1.83
N GLY A 49 -10.36 -2.05 -2.64
CA GLY A 49 -10.63 -1.90 -4.07
C GLY A 49 -10.57 -3.22 -4.83
N ILE A 50 -9.57 -4.06 -4.58
CA ILE A 50 -9.48 -5.39 -5.21
C ILE A 50 -10.62 -6.32 -4.76
N LYS A 51 -10.96 -6.32 -3.47
CA LYS A 51 -12.09 -7.11 -2.96
C LYS A 51 -13.40 -6.73 -3.65
N GLU A 52 -13.67 -5.44 -3.77
CA GLU A 52 -14.88 -4.94 -4.44
C GLU A 52 -14.85 -5.25 -5.93
N CYS A 53 -13.70 -5.10 -6.58
CA CYS A 53 -13.53 -5.49 -7.99
C CYS A 53 -13.84 -6.98 -8.20
N GLN A 54 -13.30 -7.86 -7.36
CA GLN A 54 -13.61 -9.29 -7.40
C GLN A 54 -15.09 -9.56 -7.15
N TYR A 55 -15.72 -8.85 -6.19
CA TYR A 55 -17.15 -8.98 -5.93
C TYR A 55 -17.98 -8.58 -7.17
N GLN A 56 -17.73 -7.41 -7.74
CA GLN A 56 -18.47 -6.89 -8.90
C GLN A 56 -18.31 -7.76 -10.15
N PHE A 57 -17.11 -8.30 -10.36
CA PHE A 57 -16.78 -9.08 -11.55
C PHE A 57 -16.90 -10.60 -11.36
N ARG A 58 -17.42 -11.10 -10.23
CA ARG A 58 -17.47 -12.54 -9.89
C ARG A 58 -18.18 -13.45 -10.91
N GLN A 59 -19.07 -12.90 -11.74
CA GLN A 59 -19.81 -13.63 -12.79
C GLN A 59 -19.33 -13.27 -14.23
N ARG A 60 -18.17 -12.61 -14.37
CA ARG A 60 -17.60 -12.21 -15.66
C ARG A 60 -16.46 -13.15 -16.05
N ARG A 61 -16.19 -13.27 -17.36
CA ARG A 61 -15.06 -14.06 -17.90
C ARG A 61 -13.72 -13.62 -17.31
N TRP A 62 -13.56 -12.32 -17.08
CA TRP A 62 -12.51 -11.75 -16.26
C TRP A 62 -13.11 -11.35 -14.91
N ASN A 63 -12.66 -11.98 -13.83
CA ASN A 63 -13.24 -11.87 -12.49
C ASN A 63 -12.39 -11.02 -11.52
N CYS A 64 -11.49 -10.19 -12.05
CA CYS A 64 -10.57 -9.37 -11.25
C CYS A 64 -9.68 -10.17 -10.28
N SER A 65 -9.41 -11.45 -10.59
CA SER A 65 -8.38 -12.22 -9.90
C SER A 65 -7.00 -11.58 -10.13
N THR A 66 -6.18 -11.64 -9.08
CA THR A 66 -4.80 -11.14 -9.10
C THR A 66 -3.85 -12.33 -9.21
N VAL A 67 -2.83 -12.23 -10.06
CA VAL A 67 -1.84 -13.30 -10.22
C VAL A 67 -0.98 -13.40 -8.96
N ASP A 68 -0.76 -14.62 -8.45
CA ASP A 68 0.11 -14.93 -7.28
C ASP A 68 -0.22 -14.19 -5.98
N ASN A 69 -1.48 -13.81 -5.73
CA ASN A 69 -1.88 -12.88 -4.65
C ASN A 69 -1.16 -11.51 -4.72
N THR A 70 -0.39 -11.27 -5.77
CA THR A 70 0.19 -9.98 -6.11
C THR A 70 -0.81 -9.23 -6.98
N SER A 71 -1.59 -8.40 -6.31
CA SER A 71 -2.39 -7.36 -6.95
C SER A 71 -1.54 -6.52 -7.91
N VAL A 72 -2.17 -5.76 -8.82
CA VAL A 72 -1.49 -4.64 -9.50
C VAL A 72 -0.83 -3.67 -8.51
N PHE A 73 -1.30 -3.67 -7.26
CA PHE A 73 -0.75 -2.92 -6.14
C PHE A 73 0.36 -3.67 -5.37
N GLY A 74 0.65 -4.94 -5.69
CA GLY A 74 1.77 -5.72 -5.17
C GLY A 74 1.97 -5.60 -3.66
N ARG A 75 3.18 -5.17 -3.26
CA ARG A 75 3.57 -4.96 -1.85
C ARG A 75 2.80 -3.85 -1.14
N VAL A 76 2.10 -2.95 -1.84
CA VAL A 76 1.21 -1.95 -1.20
C VAL A 76 0.10 -2.65 -0.41
N MET A 77 -0.31 -3.84 -0.85
CA MET A 77 -1.27 -4.70 -0.15
C MET A 77 -0.68 -5.43 1.06
N GLN A 78 0.61 -5.27 1.38
CA GLN A 78 1.29 -5.96 2.47
C GLN A 78 1.86 -4.99 3.51
N ILE A 79 1.59 -3.69 3.33
CA ILE A 79 1.88 -2.64 4.30
C ILE A 79 0.89 -2.75 5.47
#